data_AF-M7CTB8-F1
#
_entry.id   AF-M7CTB8-F1
#
_cell.length_a   1.000
_cell.length_b   1.000
_cell.length_c   1.000
_cell.angle_alpha   90.00
_cell.angle_beta   90.00
_cell.angle_gamma   90.00
#
_symmetry.space_group_name_H-M   'P 1'
#
loop_
_entity.id
_entity.type
_entity.pdbx_description
1 polymer ?
#
loop_
_entity_poly.entity_id
_entity_poly.type
_entity_poly.pdbx_seq_one_letter_code
_entity_poly.pdbx_strand_id
1 'polypeptide(L)'
;MQDLLEQNRQRRHSNDAVFLARNSAPLTRFGIYKIVRRHTVKVVKKSADGTVRHISPHVLRHTTAVHLLEAGVEVNVIRAWLGHVSLETTNRYAEITLRMKVDALRTCEPVWDSPAESHRKPVWRSNSELLQWLESL
;
A
#
# COMPACT_ATOMS: atom_id res chain seq x y z
N MET A 1 -9.68 -15.41 -17.88
CA MET A 1 -8.26 -14.97 -17.75
C MET A 1 -7.33 -16.15 -17.44
N GLN A 2 -7.77 -17.14 -16.65
CA GLN A 2 -7.06 -18.41 -16.44
C GLN A 2 -6.82 -19.17 -17.76
N ASP A 3 -7.85 -19.33 -18.62
CA ASP A 3 -7.72 -19.96 -19.94
C ASP A 3 -6.62 -19.39 -20.85
N LEU A 4 -6.42 -18.08 -20.82
CA LEU A 4 -5.47 -17.39 -21.70
C LEU A 4 -4.01 -17.61 -21.25
N LEU A 5 -3.82 -17.86 -19.95
CA LEU A 5 -2.53 -18.22 -19.37
C LEU A 5 -2.28 -19.72 -19.55
N GLU A 6 -3.31 -20.57 -19.39
CA GLU A 6 -3.23 -22.03 -19.59
C GLU A 6 -2.80 -22.39 -21.02
N GLN A 7 -3.47 -21.81 -22.03
CA GLN A 7 -3.17 -22.05 -23.45
C GLN A 7 -1.75 -21.63 -23.86
N ASN A 8 -1.17 -20.66 -23.14
CA ASN A 8 0.18 -20.18 -23.40
C ASN A 8 1.26 -20.92 -22.60
N ARG A 9 0.90 -21.66 -21.55
CA ARG A 9 1.85 -22.28 -20.62
C ARG A 9 2.52 -23.54 -21.17
N GLN A 10 1.84 -24.25 -22.08
CA GLN A 10 2.27 -25.58 -22.54
C GLN A 10 3.36 -25.58 -23.64
N ARG A 11 3.80 -24.40 -24.13
CA ARG A 11 4.77 -24.28 -25.24
C ARG A 11 5.88 -23.25 -25.03
N ARG A 12 6.07 -22.75 -23.80
CA ARG A 12 7.01 -21.66 -23.52
C ARG A 12 8.31 -22.17 -22.91
N HIS A 13 9.43 -21.73 -23.46
CA HIS A 13 10.71 -21.82 -22.78
C HIS A 13 10.78 -20.76 -21.67
N SER A 14 11.60 -20.98 -20.65
CA SER A 14 11.74 -20.07 -19.49
C SER A 14 12.12 -18.63 -19.86
N ASN A 15 12.63 -18.41 -21.08
CA ASN A 15 13.08 -17.11 -21.58
C ASN A 15 12.07 -16.42 -22.51
N ASP A 16 10.91 -17.03 -22.76
CA ASP A 16 9.90 -16.45 -23.65
C ASP A 16 9.12 -15.34 -22.95
N ALA A 17 8.88 -14.24 -23.69
CA ALA A 17 8.09 -13.14 -23.18
C ALA A 17 6.65 -13.59 -22.90
N VAL A 18 6.17 -13.29 -21.69
CA VAL A 18 4.82 -13.68 -21.26
C VAL A 18 3.73 -12.96 -22.07
N PHE A 19 3.98 -11.69 -22.38
CA PHE A 19 3.08 -10.85 -23.15
C PHE A 19 3.70 -10.53 -24.50
N LEU A 20 2.96 -10.84 -25.57
CA LEU A 20 3.36 -10.58 -26.94
C LEU A 20 2.49 -9.46 -27.53
N ALA A 21 3.09 -8.65 -28.38
CA ALA A 21 2.40 -7.71 -29.24
C ALA A 21 1.80 -8.42 -30.46
N ARG A 22 1.02 -7.70 -31.27
CA ARG A 22 0.33 -8.26 -32.46
C ARG A 22 1.30 -8.86 -33.50
N ASN A 23 2.54 -8.39 -33.53
CA ASN A 23 3.61 -8.89 -34.39
C ASN A 23 4.45 -10.00 -33.73
N SER A 24 3.94 -10.62 -32.66
CA SER A 24 4.62 -11.68 -31.88
C SER A 24 5.94 -11.26 -31.20
N ALA A 25 6.26 -9.97 -31.20
CA ALA A 25 7.39 -9.44 -30.43
C ALA A 25 7.02 -9.28 -28.94
N PRO A 26 8.00 -9.27 -28.02
CA PRO A 26 7.76 -8.96 -26.61
C PRO A 26 7.04 -7.63 -26.43
N LEU A 27 5.99 -7.62 -25.59
CA LEU A 27 5.23 -6.41 -25.32
C LEU A 27 6.05 -5.42 -24.50
N THR A 28 6.18 -4.20 -24.99
CA THR A 28 6.92 -3.14 -24.29
C THR A 28 6.10 -2.56 -23.13
N ARG A 29 6.79 -1.91 -22.17
CA ARG A 29 6.15 -1.13 -21.10
C ARG A 29 5.12 -0.14 -21.65
N PHE A 30 5.48 0.62 -22.68
CA PHE A 30 4.55 1.57 -23.31
C PHE A 30 3.34 0.88 -23.94
N GLY A 31 3.52 -0.32 -24.49
CA GLY A 31 2.42 -1.17 -24.97
C GLY A 31 1.43 -1.51 -23.86
N ILE A 32 1.92 -1.91 -22.68
CA ILE A 32 1.08 -2.17 -21.50
C ILE A 32 0.30 -0.92 -21.09
N TYR A 33 0.97 0.24 -21.00
CA TYR A 33 0.29 1.51 -20.69
C TYR A 33 -0.85 1.82 -21.67
N LYS A 34 -0.61 1.62 -22.98
CA LYS A 34 -1.60 1.85 -24.03
C LYS A 34 -2.78 0.88 -23.91
N ILE A 35 -2.53 -0.38 -23.59
CA ILE A 35 -3.57 -1.39 -23.36
C ILE A 35 -4.42 -1.00 -22.16
N VAL A 36 -3.80 -0.70 -21.02
CA VAL A 36 -4.53 -0.28 -19.81
C VAL A 36 -5.39 0.94 -20.12
N ARG A 37 -4.81 2.00 -20.69
CA ARG A 37 -5.54 3.22 -21.04
C ARG A 37 -6.72 2.94 -21.96
N ARG A 38 -6.55 2.10 -22.98
CA ARG A 38 -7.62 1.74 -23.93
C ARG A 38 -8.82 1.11 -23.22
N HIS A 39 -8.57 0.22 -22.27
CA HIS A 39 -9.66 -0.49 -21.58
C HIS A 39 -10.30 0.35 -20.49
N THR A 40 -9.54 1.25 -19.87
CA THR A 40 -10.05 2.11 -18.80
C THR A 40 -10.89 3.27 -19.31
N VAL A 41 -10.72 3.70 -20.57
CA VAL A 41 -11.54 4.79 -21.17
C VAL A 41 -13.04 4.51 -21.09
N LYS A 42 -13.47 3.25 -21.16
CA LYS A 42 -14.89 2.87 -21.05
C LYS A 42 -15.43 2.93 -19.61
N VAL A 43 -14.54 2.89 -18.63
CA VAL A 43 -14.89 2.79 -17.20
C VAL A 43 -14.75 4.15 -16.50
N VAL A 44 -13.81 4.98 -16.95
CA VAL A 44 -13.60 6.33 -16.41
C VAL A 44 -14.80 7.20 -16.79
N LYS A 45 -15.62 7.51 -15.79
CA LYS A 45 -16.66 8.54 -15.90
C LYS A 45 -16.03 9.92 -15.75
N LYS A 46 -16.59 10.91 -16.43
CA LYS A 46 -16.27 12.31 -16.20
C LYS A 46 -16.67 12.65 -14.76
N SER A 47 -15.75 13.21 -14.00
CA SER A 47 -16.05 13.74 -12.66
C SER A 47 -17.03 14.92 -12.79
N ALA A 48 -17.73 15.26 -11.70
CA ALA A 48 -18.68 16.38 -11.68
C ALA A 48 -18.04 17.74 -12.04
N ASP A 49 -16.73 17.87 -11.83
CA ASP A 49 -15.91 19.04 -12.20
C ASP A 49 -15.42 19.01 -13.67
N GLY A 50 -15.85 18.02 -14.46
CA GLY A 50 -15.44 17.85 -15.85
C GLY A 50 -14.05 17.22 -16.04
N THR A 51 -13.32 16.89 -14.97
CA THR A 51 -12.00 16.25 -15.07
C THR A 51 -12.12 14.78 -15.45
N VAL A 52 -11.21 14.34 -16.32
CA VAL A 52 -11.08 12.93 -16.72
C VAL A 52 -9.87 12.34 -15.99
N ARG A 53 -10.11 11.45 -15.03
CA ARG A 53 -9.01 10.76 -14.34
C ARG A 53 -8.39 9.71 -15.27
N HIS A 54 -7.09 9.81 -15.49
CA HIS A 54 -6.36 8.80 -16.26
C HIS A 54 -5.94 7.64 -15.38
N ILE A 55 -6.47 6.45 -15.68
CA ILE A 55 -6.03 5.21 -15.04
C ILE A 55 -4.79 4.70 -15.77
N SER A 56 -3.72 4.48 -14.99
CA SER A 56 -2.45 3.93 -15.46
C SER A 56 -2.06 2.70 -14.64
N PRO A 57 -1.09 1.88 -15.08
CA PRO A 57 -0.58 0.76 -14.29
C PRO A 57 -0.16 1.14 -12.87
N HIS A 58 0.40 2.35 -12.69
CA HIS A 58 0.79 2.86 -11.37
C HIS A 58 -0.41 3.14 -10.46
N VAL A 59 -1.51 3.67 -11.02
CA VAL A 59 -2.75 3.91 -10.27
C VAL A 59 -3.34 2.59 -9.82
N LEU A 60 -3.41 1.58 -10.71
CA LEU A 60 -3.88 0.25 -10.35
C LEU A 60 -3.05 -0.36 -9.22
N ARG A 61 -1.72 -0.31 -9.33
CA ARG A 61 -0.81 -0.80 -8.27
C ARG A 61 -1.02 -0.09 -6.94
N HIS A 62 -1.17 1.22 -6.96
CA HIS A 62 -1.42 2.00 -5.75
C HIS A 62 -2.77 1.62 -5.11
N THR A 63 -3.83 1.55 -5.90
CA THR A 63 -5.16 1.15 -5.41
C THR A 63 -5.16 -0.27 -4.84
N THR A 64 -4.47 -1.23 -5.48
CA THR A 64 -4.30 -2.58 -4.92
C THR A 64 -3.55 -2.56 -3.58
N ALA A 65 -2.46 -1.80 -3.48
CA ALA A 65 -1.70 -1.71 -2.23
C ALA A 65 -2.54 -1.10 -1.09
N VAL A 66 -3.29 -0.02 -1.39
CA VAL A 66 -4.19 0.61 -0.42
C VAL A 66 -5.29 -0.36 0.01
N HIS A 67 -5.93 -1.08 -0.92
CA HIS A 67 -6.96 -2.06 -0.57
C HIS A 67 -6.42 -3.22 0.29
N LEU A 68 -5.21 -3.71 0.02
CA LEU A 68 -4.59 -4.73 0.86
C LEU A 68 -4.27 -4.19 2.26
N LEU A 69 -3.81 -2.95 2.34
CA LEU A 69 -3.54 -2.29 3.61
C LEU A 69 -4.83 -2.06 4.41
N GLU A 70 -5.92 -1.62 3.76
CA GLU A 70 -7.25 -1.46 4.37
C GLU A 70 -7.84 -2.79 4.86
N ALA A 71 -7.50 -3.90 4.19
CA ALA A 71 -7.86 -5.24 4.61
C ALA A 71 -7.00 -5.77 5.79
N GLY A 72 -6.07 -4.95 6.31
CA GLY A 72 -5.22 -5.31 7.44
C GLY A 72 -4.01 -6.17 7.07
N VAL A 73 -3.66 -6.27 5.77
CA VAL A 73 -2.44 -6.98 5.36
C VAL A 73 -1.23 -6.15 5.76
N GLU A 74 -0.27 -6.84 6.37
CA GLU A 74 0.96 -6.24 6.88
C GLU A 74 1.81 -5.65 5.73
N VAL A 75 2.41 -4.48 5.95
CA VAL A 75 3.06 -3.69 4.89
C VAL A 75 4.24 -4.42 4.25
N ASN A 76 4.99 -5.23 5.01
CA ASN A 76 6.09 -6.01 4.45
C ASN A 76 5.59 -7.14 3.54
N VAL A 77 4.44 -7.74 3.85
CA VAL A 77 3.77 -8.72 2.99
C VAL A 77 3.31 -8.06 1.68
N ILE A 78 2.66 -6.90 1.75
CA ILE A 78 2.23 -6.15 0.55
C ILE A 78 3.44 -5.81 -0.34
N ARG A 79 4.54 -5.38 0.27
CA ARG A 79 5.81 -5.08 -0.43
C ARG A 79 6.37 -6.31 -1.13
N ALA A 80 6.37 -7.46 -0.46
CA ALA A 80 6.84 -8.71 -1.06
C ALA A 80 5.97 -9.12 -2.26
N TRP A 81 4.65 -9.02 -2.15
CA TRP A 81 3.71 -9.41 -3.21
C TRP A 81 3.75 -8.50 -4.43
N LEU A 82 3.88 -7.19 -4.22
CA LEU A 82 3.95 -6.26 -5.33
C LEU A 82 5.36 -6.22 -5.95
N GLY A 83 6.35 -6.89 -5.35
CA GLY A 83 7.75 -6.89 -5.76
C GLY A 83 8.49 -5.70 -5.16
N HIS A 84 9.76 -5.93 -4.80
CA HIS A 84 10.70 -5.08 -4.05
C HIS A 84 10.96 -3.68 -4.63
N VAL A 85 9.90 -2.91 -4.90
CA VAL A 85 9.99 -1.52 -5.35
C VAL A 85 10.48 -0.67 -4.17
N SER A 86 11.45 0.19 -4.47
CA SER A 86 12.17 1.11 -3.57
C SER A 86 11.41 1.54 -2.31
N LEU A 87 12.14 1.56 -1.18
CA LEU A 87 11.71 2.03 0.16
C LEU A 87 10.90 3.34 0.12
N GLU A 88 11.19 4.21 -0.85
CA GLU A 88 10.54 5.51 -1.08
C GLU A 88 9.02 5.42 -1.36
N THR A 89 8.57 4.35 -2.02
CA THR A 89 7.13 4.11 -2.26
C THR A 89 6.45 3.34 -1.13
N THR A 90 7.22 2.59 -0.33
CA THR A 90 6.69 1.79 0.79
C THR A 90 6.42 2.67 2.01
N ASN A 91 7.27 3.67 2.28
CA ASN A 91 7.08 4.61 3.39
C ASN A 91 5.75 5.37 3.26
N ARG A 92 5.34 5.69 2.03
CA ARG A 92 4.04 6.31 1.75
C ARG A 92 2.86 5.42 2.16
N TYR A 93 2.97 4.10 2.12
CA TYR A 93 1.91 3.20 2.61
C TYR A 93 1.78 3.23 4.13
N ALA A 94 2.90 3.28 4.85
CA ALA A 94 2.90 3.36 6.32
C ALA A 94 2.36 4.71 6.84
N GLU A 95 2.57 5.79 6.09
CA GLU A 95 2.12 7.13 6.46
C GLU A 95 0.58 7.30 6.35
N ILE A 96 -0.06 6.51 5.49
CA ILE A 96 -1.46 6.73 5.05
C ILE A 96 -2.51 6.43 6.13
N THR A 97 -2.22 5.69 7.20
CA THR A 97 -3.31 5.19 8.05
C THR A 97 -3.23 5.60 9.52
N LEU A 98 -3.94 6.69 9.84
CA LEU A 98 -4.31 7.06 11.21
C LEU A 98 -5.00 5.90 11.94
N ARG A 99 -5.75 5.04 11.24
CA ARG A 99 -6.45 3.87 11.80
C ARG A 99 -5.51 2.78 12.34
N MET A 100 -4.44 2.40 11.62
CA MET A 100 -3.42 1.46 12.14
C MET A 100 -2.66 2.07 13.33
N LYS A 101 -2.37 3.38 13.29
CA LYS A 101 -1.80 4.08 14.44
C LYS A 101 -2.76 4.06 15.63
N VAL A 102 -4.05 4.29 15.42
CA VAL A 102 -5.09 4.25 16.45
C VAL A 102 -5.27 2.84 17.01
N ASP A 103 -5.28 1.79 16.19
CA ASP A 103 -5.41 0.41 16.67
C ASP A 103 -4.15 -0.07 17.40
N ALA A 104 -2.96 0.34 16.95
CA ALA A 104 -1.71 0.12 17.68
C ALA A 104 -1.70 0.87 19.03
N LEU A 105 -2.16 2.12 19.05
CA LEU A 105 -2.32 2.88 20.29
C LEU A 105 -3.30 2.20 21.25
N ARG A 106 -4.46 1.74 20.76
CA ARG A 106 -5.44 0.98 21.56
C ARG A 106 -4.89 -0.33 22.10
N THR A 107 -4.01 -0.99 21.36
CA THR A 107 -3.35 -2.23 21.81
C THR A 107 -2.32 -1.94 22.90
N CYS A 108 -1.65 -0.78 22.84
CA CYS A 108 -0.67 -0.34 23.81
C CYS A 108 -1.26 0.50 24.95
N GLU A 109 -2.56 0.82 24.91
CA GLU A 109 -3.25 1.48 26.02
C GLU A 109 -3.31 0.47 27.18
N PRO A 110 -2.62 0.75 28.30
CA PRO A 110 -2.71 -0.15 29.45
C PRO A 110 -4.17 -0.16 29.92
N VAL A 111 -4.71 -1.35 30.14
CA VAL A 111 -5.98 -1.51 30.84
C VAL A 111 -5.76 -0.95 32.24
N TRP A 112 -6.29 0.25 32.50
CA TRP A 112 -6.34 0.80 33.85
C TRP A 112 -7.43 0.04 34.62
N ASP A 113 -7.17 -1.22 34.94
CA ASP A 113 -8.05 -2.04 35.78
C ASP A 113 -7.89 -1.60 37.23
N SER A 114 -8.54 -0.48 37.59
CA SER A 114 -9.14 -0.26 38.92
C SER A 114 -9.73 1.16 39.04
N PRO A 115 -11.02 1.31 39.41
CA PRO A 115 -11.62 2.62 39.71
C PRO A 115 -11.00 3.34 40.92
N ALA A 116 -10.06 2.70 41.63
CA ALA A 116 -9.50 3.19 42.89
C ALA A 116 -8.06 3.74 42.81
N GLU A 117 -7.34 3.57 41.69
CA GLU A 117 -5.89 3.93 41.63
C GLU A 117 -5.53 5.07 40.66
N SER A 118 -6.50 5.69 39.98
CA SER A 118 -6.26 6.70 38.94
C SER A 118 -5.81 8.10 39.41
N HIS A 119 -5.45 8.29 40.69
CA HIS A 119 -5.01 9.59 41.21
C HIS A 119 -3.53 9.65 41.64
N ARG A 120 -2.74 8.58 41.44
CA ARG A 120 -1.29 8.72 41.65
C ARG A 120 -0.71 9.51 40.49
N LYS A 121 -0.25 10.74 40.77
CA LYS A 121 0.51 11.55 39.81
C LYS A 121 1.59 10.64 39.20
N PRO A 122 1.68 10.55 37.87
CA PRO A 122 2.62 9.63 37.26
C PRO A 122 4.04 10.03 37.64
N VAL A 123 4.85 9.03 38.03
CA VAL A 123 6.17 9.17 38.70
C VAL A 123 7.14 10.08 37.93
N TRP A 124 7.02 10.14 36.60
CA TRP A 124 7.83 11.00 35.75
C TRP A 124 7.61 12.50 35.99
N ARG A 125 6.45 12.93 36.51
CA ARG A 125 6.19 14.34 36.86
C ARG A 125 6.92 14.80 38.11
N SER A 126 7.44 13.88 38.90
CA SER A 126 8.19 14.16 40.14
C SER A 126 9.70 13.89 40.02
N ASN A 127 10.16 13.42 38.85
CA ASN A 127 11.58 13.15 38.64
C ASN A 127 12.28 14.40 38.09
N SER A 128 12.95 15.15 38.97
CA SER A 128 13.64 16.39 38.63
C SER A 128 14.79 16.19 37.63
N GLU A 129 15.50 15.07 37.71
CA GLU A 129 16.62 14.79 36.78
C GLU A 129 16.10 14.55 35.36
N LEU A 130 14.98 13.82 35.25
CA LEU A 130 14.35 13.52 33.97
C LEU A 130 13.76 14.77 33.31
N LEU A 131 13.17 15.68 34.11
CA LEU A 131 12.67 16.95 33.60
C LEU A 131 13.81 17.87 33.15
N GLN A 132 14.89 17.98 33.91
CA GLN A 132 16.08 18.75 33.50
C GLN A 132 16.71 18.22 32.22
N TRP A 133 16.77 16.90 32.07
CA TRP A 133 17.29 16.28 30.85
C TRP A 133 16.41 16.58 29.62
N LEU A 134 15.08 16.49 29.76
CA LEU A 134 14.14 16.83 28.68
C LEU A 134 14.16 18.30 28.29
N GLU A 135 14.41 19.21 29.23
CA GLU A 135 14.57 20.65 28.95
C GLU A 135 15.90 21.00 28.27
N SER A 136 16.87 20.08 28.29
CA SER A 136 18.19 20.25 27.67
C SER A 136 18.28 19.73 26.22
N LEU A 137 17.23 19.07 25.74
CA LEU A 137 17.08 18.59 24.35
C LEU A 137 16.54 19.71 23.44
#